data_AF-A0A0A9WNL2-F1
#
_entry.id   AF-A0A0A9WNL2-F1
#
_cell.length_a   1.000
_cell.length_b   1.000
_cell.length_c   1.000
_cell.angle_alpha   90.00
_cell.angle_beta   90.00
_cell.angle_gamma   90.00
#
_symmetry.space_group_name_H-M   'P 1'
#
loop_
_entity.id
_entity.type
_entity.pdbx_description
1 polymer ?
#
loop_
_entity_poly.entity_id
_entity_poly.type
_entity_poly.pdbx_seq_one_letter_code
_entity_poly.pdbx_strand_id
1 'polypeptide(L)'
;MATMTGQSRSSATIGTGVAKKKSSYKGSGTIVVEKCTIKPVYTFLDYIKGGTQIYCTVAIDFTGSNGDPRSPESLHFITMGALNSYEQAIMSVVSIIQDYDSDKQFPVLGFGARIPPDGRVSHEFFVNMQSNPHCLGVNGVLDAYRNCIRQVQLSGPTNFAPVINHVANIARNLSDGSSYFILLILTDGVITDMPQTCQAIIKASSLPVSIIIVGIGNADFTAMEQLDGDTVALSSGGKRAERDIVQFVPYSKFLNQYPGQNVQHLLAKEVLAEIPSQFTSFMKSKGIAPKPPQVDLNTELPPDIETTYT
;
A
#
# COMPACT_ATOMS: atom_id res chain seq x y z
N MET A 1 -21.11 -7.00 -8.51
CA MET A 1 -21.11 -7.52 -9.90
C MET A 1 -20.97 -9.03 -9.87
N ALA A 2 -21.67 -9.79 -10.71
CA ALA A 2 -21.48 -11.25 -10.79
C ALA A 2 -20.39 -11.58 -11.82
N THR A 3 -19.30 -12.24 -11.43
CA THR A 3 -18.28 -12.72 -12.38
C THR A 3 -18.63 -14.13 -12.81
N MET A 4 -18.86 -14.33 -14.10
CA MET A 4 -19.03 -15.67 -14.68
C MET A 4 -17.66 -16.33 -14.82
N THR A 5 -17.42 -17.42 -14.08
CA THR A 5 -16.27 -18.29 -14.31
C THR A 5 -16.78 -19.64 -14.83
N GLY A 6 -16.66 -19.84 -16.14
CA GLY A 6 -16.90 -21.13 -16.77
C GLY A 6 -15.58 -21.89 -16.89
N GLN A 7 -15.52 -23.11 -16.37
CA GLN A 7 -14.48 -24.05 -16.82
C GLN A 7 -14.83 -24.48 -18.25
N SER A 8 -14.13 -23.93 -19.24
CA SER A 8 -14.20 -24.49 -20.58
C SER A 8 -13.34 -25.75 -20.61
N ARG A 9 -13.95 -26.91 -20.87
CA ARG A 9 -13.22 -28.00 -21.54
C ARG A 9 -13.45 -27.79 -23.02
N SER A 10 -12.52 -27.10 -23.68
CA SER A 10 -12.55 -26.98 -25.13
C SER A 10 -12.20 -28.34 -25.74
N SER A 11 -13.19 -29.07 -26.22
CA SER A 11 -12.99 -30.09 -27.23
C SER A 11 -13.72 -29.64 -28.48
N ALA A 12 -12.96 -29.01 -29.39
CA ALA A 12 -13.16 -28.89 -30.84
C ALA A 12 -12.69 -27.52 -31.38
N THR A 13 -11.46 -27.55 -31.88
CA THR A 13 -10.91 -26.84 -33.05
C THR A 13 -11.78 -25.72 -33.67
N ILE A 14 -11.47 -24.47 -33.37
CA ILE A 14 -11.82 -23.35 -34.27
C ILE A 14 -10.68 -23.24 -35.29
N GLY A 15 -10.86 -23.90 -36.44
CA GLY A 15 -9.94 -23.77 -37.56
C GLY A 15 -9.90 -22.33 -38.05
N THR A 16 -8.72 -21.72 -38.04
CA THR A 16 -8.44 -20.42 -38.64
C THR A 16 -8.48 -20.52 -40.16
N GLY A 17 -9.68 -20.55 -40.71
CA GLY A 17 -9.91 -20.46 -42.14
C GLY A 17 -11.14 -19.59 -42.35
N VAL A 18 -10.94 -18.30 -42.64
CA VAL A 18 -11.99 -17.44 -43.18
C VAL A 18 -12.37 -18.01 -44.55
N ALA A 19 -13.27 -18.98 -44.55
CA ALA A 19 -13.82 -19.56 -45.76
C ALA A 19 -14.82 -18.57 -46.36
N LYS A 20 -14.55 -18.17 -47.61
CA LYS A 20 -15.39 -17.33 -48.46
C LYS A 20 -16.88 -17.65 -48.24
N LYS A 21 -17.66 -16.63 -47.84
CA LYS A 21 -19.13 -16.70 -47.63
C LYS A 21 -19.81 -17.41 -48.81
N LYS A 22 -20.30 -18.63 -48.59
CA LYS A 22 -21.29 -19.30 -49.45
C LYS A 22 -22.67 -19.18 -48.81
N SER A 23 -23.74 -19.03 -49.62
CA SER A 23 -25.10 -18.69 -49.15
C SER A 23 -25.80 -19.77 -48.31
N SER A 24 -25.16 -20.92 -48.06
CA SER A 24 -25.71 -22.04 -47.28
C SER A 24 -25.06 -22.24 -45.90
N TYR A 25 -24.27 -21.28 -45.41
CA TYR A 25 -23.57 -21.43 -44.13
C TYR A 25 -24.53 -21.41 -42.93
N LYS A 26 -24.68 -22.55 -42.24
CA LYS A 26 -25.50 -22.72 -41.03
C LYS A 26 -24.63 -22.95 -39.79
N GLY A 27 -23.86 -21.93 -39.40
CA GLY A 27 -23.19 -21.86 -38.09
C GLY A 27 -21.91 -22.71 -37.93
N SER A 28 -20.99 -22.23 -37.09
CA SER A 28 -19.68 -22.83 -36.78
C SER A 28 -19.68 -23.82 -35.62
N GLY A 29 -20.86 -24.14 -35.07
CA GLY A 29 -21.03 -25.02 -33.90
C GLY A 29 -22.03 -24.48 -32.89
N THR A 30 -22.29 -25.24 -31.82
CA THR A 30 -23.18 -24.87 -30.71
C THR A 30 -22.39 -24.90 -29.40
N ILE A 31 -22.46 -23.82 -28.62
CA ILE A 31 -21.92 -23.77 -27.25
C ILE A 31 -23.03 -24.18 -26.29
N VAL A 32 -22.78 -25.20 -25.48
CA VAL A 32 -23.70 -25.67 -24.43
C VAL A 32 -23.05 -25.38 -23.07
N VAL A 33 -23.77 -24.71 -22.18
CA VAL A 33 -23.33 -24.46 -20.80
C VAL A 33 -23.90 -25.56 -19.92
N GLU A 34 -23.07 -26.55 -19.57
CA GLU A 34 -23.50 -27.71 -18.77
C GLU A 34 -23.80 -27.37 -17.30
N LYS A 35 -23.12 -26.35 -16.76
CA LYS A 35 -23.29 -25.91 -15.37
C LYS A 35 -23.04 -24.41 -15.26
N CYS A 36 -23.98 -23.71 -14.64
CA CYS A 36 -23.82 -22.31 -14.25
C CYS A 36 -23.90 -22.22 -12.72
N THR A 37 -22.91 -21.60 -12.09
CA THR A 37 -22.92 -21.34 -10.65
C THR A 37 -22.73 -19.84 -10.42
N ILE A 38 -23.75 -19.22 -9.83
CA ILE A 38 -23.71 -17.80 -9.48
C ILE A 38 -23.12 -17.71 -8.08
N LYS A 39 -22.01 -16.98 -7.93
CA LYS A 39 -21.40 -16.68 -6.64
C LYS A 39 -21.41 -15.17 -6.41
N PRO A 40 -21.70 -14.70 -5.18
CA PRO A 40 -21.53 -13.30 -4.85
C PRO A 40 -20.04 -12.92 -4.99
N VAL A 41 -19.79 -11.73 -5.52
CA VAL A 41 -18.46 -11.10 -5.54
C VAL A 41 -18.54 -9.90 -4.63
N TYR A 42 -17.77 -9.97 -3.55
CA TYR A 42 -17.72 -8.94 -2.53
C TYR A 42 -16.67 -7.88 -2.87
N THR A 43 -17.03 -6.63 -2.69
CA THR A 43 -16.19 -5.44 -2.84
C THR A 43 -15.44 -5.15 -1.54
N PHE A 44 -14.41 -4.32 -1.59
CA PHE A 44 -13.71 -3.82 -0.39
C PHE A 44 -14.69 -3.22 0.63
N LEU A 45 -15.59 -2.33 0.17
CA LEU A 45 -16.57 -1.68 1.03
C LEU A 45 -17.57 -2.64 1.67
N ASP A 46 -17.87 -3.79 1.07
CA ASP A 46 -18.73 -4.79 1.72
C ASP A 46 -18.09 -5.31 3.02
N TYR A 47 -16.77 -5.48 3.05
CA TYR A 47 -16.05 -5.90 4.26
C TYR A 47 -15.91 -4.78 5.29
N ILE A 48 -15.68 -3.54 4.84
CA ILE A 48 -15.64 -2.37 5.73
C ILE A 48 -17.00 -2.18 6.40
N LYS A 49 -18.10 -2.23 5.64
CA LYS A 49 -19.47 -2.20 6.18
C LYS A 49 -19.74 -3.37 7.13
N GLY A 50 -19.14 -4.54 6.87
CA GLY A 50 -19.20 -5.69 7.76
C GLY A 50 -18.38 -5.56 9.05
N GLY A 51 -17.69 -4.44 9.27
CA GLY A 51 -16.89 -4.17 10.47
C GLY A 51 -15.45 -4.70 10.40
N THR A 52 -14.89 -4.90 9.20
CA THR A 52 -13.45 -5.14 9.07
C THR A 52 -12.69 -3.85 9.34
N GLN A 53 -11.75 -3.87 10.27
CA GLN A 53 -10.95 -2.71 10.65
C GLN A 53 -9.71 -2.59 9.78
N ILE A 54 -9.42 -1.38 9.33
CA ILE A 54 -8.18 -1.04 8.64
C ILE A 54 -7.28 -0.29 9.61
N TYR A 55 -6.00 -0.68 9.66
CA TYR A 55 -4.98 -0.01 10.46
C TYR A 55 -3.84 0.45 9.56
N CYS A 56 -3.36 1.66 9.76
CA CYS A 56 -2.24 2.18 9.00
C CYS A 56 -1.03 2.50 9.89
N THR A 57 0.11 1.91 9.57
CA THR A 57 1.42 2.25 10.13
C THR A 57 2.21 3.09 9.13
N VAL A 58 2.76 4.21 9.58
CA VAL A 58 3.62 5.08 8.77
C VAL A 58 5.07 4.83 9.12
N ALA A 59 5.93 4.58 8.13
CA ALA A 59 7.36 4.43 8.27
C ALA A 59 8.07 5.55 7.48
N ILE A 60 8.85 6.37 8.16
CA ILE A 60 9.54 7.53 7.59
C ILE A 60 11.04 7.26 7.54
N ASP A 61 11.62 7.45 6.36
CA ASP A 61 13.05 7.42 6.13
C ASP A 61 13.73 8.64 6.75
N PHE A 62 14.72 8.42 7.61
CA PHE A 62 15.57 9.44 8.20
C PHE A 62 17.05 9.19 7.84
N THR A 63 17.31 8.67 6.64
CA THR A 63 18.67 8.42 6.16
C THR A 63 19.35 9.68 5.64
N GLY A 64 20.68 9.69 5.62
CA GLY A 64 21.51 10.82 5.25
C GLY A 64 21.46 11.20 3.78
N SER A 65 20.91 10.37 2.88
CA SER A 65 20.64 10.73 1.48
C SER A 65 19.73 11.95 1.37
N ASN A 66 18.86 12.18 2.37
CA ASN A 66 17.95 13.31 2.43
C ASN A 66 18.64 14.67 2.67
N GLY A 67 19.96 14.69 2.92
CA GLY A 67 20.73 15.90 3.24
C GLY A 67 20.49 16.41 4.67
N ASP A 68 21.33 17.34 5.13
CA ASP A 68 21.22 17.92 6.48
C ASP A 68 19.86 18.65 6.64
N PRO A 69 18.99 18.27 7.60
CA PRO A 69 17.68 18.90 7.79
C PRO A 69 17.70 20.41 8.05
N ARG A 70 18.86 20.98 8.34
CA ARG A 70 19.07 22.43 8.50
C ARG A 70 19.37 23.15 7.19
N SER A 71 19.67 22.41 6.13
CA SER A 71 19.96 22.93 4.79
C SER A 71 18.67 23.08 4.00
N PRO A 72 18.42 24.23 3.34
CA PRO A 72 17.26 24.42 2.47
C PRO A 72 17.11 23.39 1.34
N GLU A 73 18.20 22.73 0.96
CA GLU A 73 18.26 21.70 -0.08
C GLU A 73 17.83 20.31 0.42
N SER A 74 17.69 20.12 1.74
CA SER A 74 17.26 18.85 2.30
C SER A 74 15.79 18.58 2.06
N LEU A 75 15.46 17.32 1.76
CA LEU A 75 14.07 16.86 1.65
C LEU A 75 13.31 16.94 2.99
N HIS A 76 14.05 17.01 4.10
CA HIS A 76 13.52 17.18 5.46
C HIS A 76 13.54 18.63 5.96
N PHE A 77 13.96 19.60 5.15
CA PHE A 77 14.06 20.99 5.58
C PHE A 77 12.71 21.53 6.06
N ILE A 78 12.64 22.03 7.29
CA ILE A 78 11.41 22.60 7.86
C ILE A 78 11.42 24.12 7.64
N THR A 79 10.49 24.61 6.82
CA THR A 79 10.32 26.05 6.53
C THR A 79 9.03 26.56 7.15
N MET A 80 9.01 27.81 7.63
CA MET A 80 7.76 28.44 8.05
C MET A 80 6.86 28.71 6.83
N GLY A 81 5.62 28.25 6.89
CA GLY A 81 4.59 28.55 5.88
C GLY A 81 4.60 27.66 4.63
N ALA A 82 5.51 26.68 4.55
CA ALA A 82 5.55 25.71 3.46
C ALA A 82 5.87 24.31 3.98
N LEU A 83 5.24 23.29 3.40
CA LEU A 83 5.49 21.88 3.71
C LEU A 83 6.62 21.34 2.84
N ASN A 84 7.57 20.61 3.42
CA ASN A 84 8.53 19.84 2.62
C ASN A 84 7.89 18.59 1.98
N SER A 85 8.64 17.87 1.15
CA SER A 85 8.09 16.76 0.38
C SER A 85 7.56 15.61 1.26
N TYR A 86 8.20 15.33 2.40
CA TYR A 86 7.68 14.36 3.37
C TYR A 86 6.40 14.85 4.03
N GLU A 87 6.34 16.11 4.47
CA GLU A 87 5.11 16.68 5.05
C GLU A 87 3.95 16.68 4.04
N GLN A 88 4.22 16.98 2.78
CA GLN A 88 3.21 16.92 1.72
C GLN A 88 2.73 15.49 1.46
N ALA A 89 3.64 14.51 1.42
CA ALA A 89 3.29 13.10 1.25
C ALA A 89 2.45 12.59 2.43
N ILE A 90 2.87 12.87 3.68
CA ILE A 90 2.12 12.56 4.90
C ILE A 90 0.73 13.20 4.82
N MET A 91 0.67 14.51 4.54
CA MET A 91 -0.60 15.23 4.46
C MET A 91 -1.53 14.63 3.40
N SER A 92 -1.01 14.26 2.23
CA SER A 92 -1.82 13.76 1.12
C SER A 92 -2.35 12.35 1.39
N VAL A 93 -1.49 11.44 1.88
CA VAL A 93 -1.84 10.03 2.02
C VAL A 93 -2.58 9.77 3.34
N VAL A 94 -2.04 10.25 4.46
CA VAL A 94 -2.63 9.98 5.79
C VAL A 94 -3.99 10.66 5.93
N SER A 95 -4.20 11.83 5.29
CA SER A 95 -5.48 12.52 5.35
C SER A 95 -6.64 11.73 4.74
N ILE A 96 -6.35 10.82 3.81
CA ILE A 96 -7.37 9.98 3.17
C ILE A 96 -7.43 8.61 3.84
N ILE A 97 -6.28 8.02 4.21
CA ILE A 97 -6.28 6.75 4.94
C ILE A 97 -7.01 6.86 6.28
N GLN A 98 -6.94 8.00 6.97
CA GLN A 98 -7.64 8.21 8.25
C GLN A 98 -9.17 8.11 8.16
N ASP A 99 -9.76 8.16 6.96
CA ASP A 99 -11.20 7.94 6.80
C ASP A 99 -11.55 6.44 6.82
N TYR A 100 -10.58 5.56 6.53
CA TYR A 100 -10.72 4.11 6.63
C TYR A 100 -10.17 3.55 7.94
N ASP A 101 -9.25 4.25 8.58
CA ASP A 101 -8.66 3.86 9.86
C ASP A 101 -9.70 4.01 10.99
N SER A 102 -9.91 2.93 11.74
CA SER A 102 -11.03 2.83 12.68
C SER A 102 -10.88 3.69 13.93
N ASP A 103 -9.65 3.93 14.39
CA ASP A 103 -9.37 4.70 15.62
C ASP A 103 -8.56 5.97 15.38
N LYS A 104 -8.08 6.17 14.14
CA LYS A 104 -7.24 7.28 13.71
C LYS A 104 -5.93 7.37 14.51
N GLN A 105 -5.48 6.25 15.07
CA GLN A 105 -4.24 6.14 15.86
C GLN A 105 -3.15 5.48 15.01
N PHE A 106 -2.34 6.29 14.36
CA PHE A 106 -1.29 5.82 13.45
C PHE A 106 -0.01 5.51 14.22
N PRO A 107 0.49 4.26 14.27
CA PRO A 107 1.86 4.00 14.66
C PRO A 107 2.82 4.68 13.68
N VAL A 108 3.76 5.48 14.17
CA VAL A 108 4.75 6.16 13.32
C VAL A 108 6.15 5.65 13.66
N LEU A 109 6.71 4.89 12.73
CA LEU A 109 8.04 4.33 12.77
C LEU A 109 9.01 5.20 11.97
N GLY A 110 10.25 5.28 12.44
CA GLY A 110 11.36 5.88 11.71
C GLY A 110 12.46 4.85 11.49
N PHE A 111 13.26 5.02 10.45
CA PHE A 111 14.40 4.16 10.17
C PHE A 111 15.58 4.92 9.58
N GLY A 112 16.80 4.41 9.81
CA GLY A 112 18.02 4.93 9.19
C GLY A 112 18.65 6.13 9.89
N ALA A 113 18.34 6.36 11.17
CA ALA A 113 18.87 7.49 11.94
C ALA A 113 19.58 7.05 13.22
N ARG A 114 20.46 7.92 13.72
CA ARG A 114 21.04 7.82 15.06
C ARG A 114 20.11 8.49 16.05
N ILE A 115 19.69 7.72 17.06
CA ILE A 115 18.68 8.15 18.02
C ILE A 115 19.35 8.57 19.34
N PRO A 116 18.94 9.69 19.96
CA PRO A 116 19.37 10.04 21.31
C PRO A 116 18.96 8.98 22.36
N PRO A 117 19.65 8.91 23.51
CA PRO A 117 20.81 9.70 23.89
C PRO A 117 22.15 9.11 23.45
N ASP A 118 22.20 7.84 23.04
CA ASP A 118 23.45 7.11 22.79
C ASP A 118 23.96 7.21 21.34
N GLY A 119 23.15 7.76 20.43
CA GLY A 119 23.53 7.99 19.03
C GLY A 119 23.69 6.69 18.24
N ARG A 120 23.05 5.60 18.69
CA ARG A 120 23.04 4.33 17.96
C ARG A 120 22.16 4.44 16.73
N VAL A 121 22.66 3.89 15.62
CA VAL A 121 21.87 3.76 14.38
C VAL A 121 20.71 2.80 14.67
N SER A 122 19.50 3.26 14.39
CA SER A 122 18.30 2.44 14.44
C SER A 122 17.64 2.39 13.07
N HIS A 123 17.15 1.20 12.71
CA HIS A 123 16.31 0.97 11.54
C HIS A 123 14.84 0.74 11.92
N GLU A 124 14.49 0.97 13.19
CA GLU A 124 13.12 0.98 13.69
C GLU A 124 13.10 1.74 15.03
N PHE A 125 12.44 2.89 15.07
CA PHE A 125 12.22 3.66 16.30
C PHE A 125 10.89 4.39 16.23
N PHE A 126 10.33 4.78 17.37
CA PHE A 126 9.06 5.50 17.41
C PHE A 126 9.31 6.99 17.20
N VAL A 127 8.75 7.54 16.13
CA VAL A 127 8.99 8.94 15.70
C VAL A 127 8.47 9.92 16.74
N ASN A 128 7.43 9.57 17.49
CA ASN A 128 6.93 10.42 18.56
C ASN A 128 7.82 10.47 19.82
N MET A 129 8.91 9.70 19.86
CA MET A 129 9.86 9.61 20.99
C MET A 129 9.21 9.16 22.31
N GLN A 130 8.11 8.43 22.23
CA GLN A 130 7.40 7.87 23.39
C GLN A 130 7.54 6.35 23.44
N SER A 131 7.02 5.72 24.49
CA SER A 131 6.96 4.25 24.61
C SER A 131 5.89 3.61 23.71
N ASN A 132 4.90 4.40 23.29
CA ASN A 132 3.80 4.02 22.43
C ASN A 132 4.02 4.71 21.07
N PRO A 133 3.88 4.04 19.91
CA PRO A 133 4.14 4.65 18.61
C PRO A 133 2.96 5.47 18.04
N HIS A 134 1.78 5.41 18.66
CA HIS A 134 0.55 5.93 18.06
C HIS A 134 0.46 7.45 18.11
N CYS A 135 0.04 8.03 16.99
CA CYS A 135 -0.18 9.45 16.77
C CYS A 135 -1.62 9.66 16.29
N LEU A 136 -2.33 10.64 16.88
CA LEU A 136 -3.73 10.91 16.56
C LEU A 136 -3.87 11.72 15.26
N GLY A 137 -4.40 11.08 14.22
CA GLY A 137 -4.69 11.67 12.92
C GLY A 137 -3.46 12.22 12.18
N VAL A 138 -3.70 12.81 11.02
CA VAL A 138 -2.63 13.40 10.17
C VAL A 138 -1.81 14.47 10.90
N ASN A 139 -2.46 15.29 11.73
CA ASN A 139 -1.78 16.34 12.49
C ASN A 139 -0.83 15.75 13.55
N GLY A 140 -1.24 14.70 14.26
CA GLY A 140 -0.37 14.02 15.22
C GLY A 140 0.87 13.41 14.55
N VAL A 141 0.72 12.84 13.35
CA VAL A 141 1.85 12.32 12.57
C VAL A 141 2.81 13.43 12.17
N LEU A 142 2.30 14.58 11.68
CA LEU A 142 3.11 15.73 11.30
C LEU A 142 3.86 16.34 12.49
N ASP A 143 3.20 16.45 13.65
CA ASP A 143 3.81 16.99 14.86
C ASP A 143 4.93 16.07 15.39
N ALA A 144 4.69 14.75 15.40
CA ALA A 144 5.71 13.76 15.74
C ALA A 144 6.92 13.85 14.79
N TYR A 145 6.68 13.90 13.49
CA TYR A 145 7.73 14.04 12.47
C TYR A 145 8.57 15.31 12.67
N ARG A 146 7.93 16.47 12.82
CA ARG A 146 8.59 17.78 13.03
C ARG A 146 9.42 17.82 14.31
N ASN A 147 8.97 17.12 15.35
CA ASN A 147 9.71 17.02 16.60
C ASN A 147 10.91 16.08 16.46
N CYS A 148 10.71 14.91 15.86
CA CYS A 148 11.72 13.89 15.63
C CYS A 148 12.92 14.39 14.83
N ILE A 149 12.66 15.02 13.68
CA ILE A 149 13.69 15.43 12.72
C ILE A 149 14.72 16.40 13.32
N ARG A 150 14.35 17.13 14.39
CA ARG A 150 15.24 18.07 15.10
C ARG A 150 16.12 17.40 16.15
N GLN A 151 15.82 16.16 16.53
CA GLN A 151 16.48 15.44 17.62
C GLN A 151 17.39 14.32 17.12
N VAL A 152 17.03 13.70 15.99
CA VAL A 152 17.80 12.60 15.41
C VAL A 152 18.91 13.11 14.51
N GLN A 153 19.96 12.30 14.34
CA GLN A 153 20.97 12.54 13.33
C GLN A 153 20.75 11.56 12.17
N LEU A 154 20.53 12.08 10.97
CA LEU A 154 20.33 11.24 9.79
C LEU A 154 21.54 10.34 9.54
N SER A 155 21.31 9.09 9.16
CA SER A 155 22.38 8.11 9.00
C SER A 155 22.05 7.08 7.92
N GLY A 156 22.43 5.83 8.08
CA GLY A 156 22.10 4.77 7.13
C GLY A 156 22.59 3.43 7.65
N PRO A 157 22.38 2.35 6.88
CA PRO A 157 21.76 2.30 5.54
C PRO A 157 20.21 2.44 5.50
N THR A 158 19.65 2.48 4.28
CA THR A 158 18.21 2.46 4.00
C THR A 158 17.70 1.02 4.02
N ASN A 159 17.09 0.59 5.13
CA ASN A 159 16.65 -0.79 5.34
C ASN A 159 15.15 -0.88 5.61
N PHE A 160 14.39 -1.58 4.77
CA PHE A 160 12.92 -1.70 4.94
C PHE A 160 12.52 -2.97 5.67
N ALA A 161 13.37 -4.01 5.68
CA ALA A 161 13.02 -5.27 6.31
C ALA A 161 12.57 -5.13 7.79
N PRO A 162 13.17 -4.26 8.63
CA PRO A 162 12.72 -4.08 10.02
C PRO A 162 11.25 -3.63 10.12
N VAL A 163 10.88 -2.53 9.47
CA VAL A 163 9.52 -1.98 9.52
C VAL A 163 8.48 -2.91 8.86
N ILE A 164 8.85 -3.64 7.81
CA ILE A 164 7.98 -4.66 7.20
C ILE A 164 7.75 -5.81 8.17
N ASN A 165 8.81 -6.31 8.81
CA ASN A 165 8.69 -7.40 9.79
C ASN A 165 7.89 -6.96 11.03
N HIS A 166 7.99 -5.69 11.45
CA HIS A 166 7.20 -5.13 12.54
C HIS A 166 5.70 -5.29 12.27
N VAL A 167 5.21 -4.78 11.14
CA VAL A 167 3.79 -4.86 10.77
C VAL A 167 3.36 -6.31 10.52
N ALA A 168 4.21 -7.11 9.86
CA ALA A 168 3.93 -8.52 9.63
C ALA A 168 3.82 -9.33 10.95
N ASN A 169 4.58 -8.96 11.99
CA ASN A 169 4.48 -9.60 13.30
C ASN A 169 3.14 -9.31 13.97
N ILE A 170 2.63 -8.08 13.86
CA ILE A 170 1.32 -7.68 14.39
C ILE A 170 0.20 -8.44 13.66
N ALA A 171 0.27 -8.49 12.32
CA ALA A 171 -0.76 -9.10 11.48
C ALA A 171 -0.79 -10.64 11.54
N ARG A 172 0.27 -11.29 12.05
CA ARG A 172 0.49 -12.75 11.96
C ARG A 172 -0.69 -13.59 12.46
N ASN A 173 -1.35 -13.16 13.54
CA ASN A 173 -2.40 -13.92 14.21
C ASN A 173 -3.82 -13.39 13.91
N LEU A 174 -3.97 -12.45 12.98
CA LEU A 174 -5.23 -11.76 12.67
C LEU A 174 -5.78 -12.14 11.28
N SER A 175 -5.68 -13.42 10.93
CA SER A 175 -6.03 -13.92 9.60
C SER A 175 -7.53 -14.24 9.42
N ASP A 176 -8.38 -13.90 10.39
CA ASP A 176 -9.83 -14.16 10.36
C ASP A 176 -10.62 -13.09 9.58
N GLY A 177 -9.93 -12.07 9.08
CA GLY A 177 -10.50 -10.97 8.30
C GLY A 177 -11.15 -9.88 9.16
N SER A 178 -10.95 -9.90 10.48
CA SER A 178 -11.39 -8.81 11.35
C SER A 178 -10.53 -7.55 11.22
N SER A 179 -9.26 -7.70 10.85
CA SER A 179 -8.28 -6.62 10.75
C SER A 179 -7.46 -6.74 9.47
N TYR A 180 -7.10 -5.60 8.90
CA TYR A 180 -6.19 -5.49 7.77
C TYR A 180 -5.22 -4.33 7.95
N PHE A 181 -3.96 -4.55 7.62
CA PHE A 181 -2.88 -3.63 7.93
C PHE A 181 -2.29 -3.02 6.66
N ILE A 182 -2.08 -1.71 6.68
CA ILE A 182 -1.39 -0.96 5.64
C ILE A 182 -0.10 -0.43 6.24
N LEU A 183 1.03 -0.70 5.59
CA LEU A 183 2.32 -0.08 5.90
C LEU A 183 2.65 0.94 4.83
N LEU A 184 2.66 2.23 5.19
CA LEU A 184 3.09 3.32 4.32
C LEU A 184 4.56 3.64 4.57
N ILE A 185 5.44 3.38 3.62
CA ILE A 185 6.87 3.72 3.66
C ILE A 185 7.12 4.98 2.83
N LEU A 186 7.68 6.02 3.44
CA LEU A 186 8.15 7.23 2.77
C LEU A 186 9.67 7.20 2.73
N THR A 187 10.25 7.30 1.54
CA THR A 187 11.71 7.17 1.35
C THR A 187 12.21 8.08 0.22
N ASP A 188 13.48 8.49 0.26
CA ASP A 188 14.09 9.28 -0.81
C ASP A 188 15.04 8.50 -1.73
N GLY A 189 15.29 7.22 -1.47
CA GLY A 189 16.45 6.57 -2.05
C GLY A 189 16.45 5.06 -1.99
N VAL A 190 17.52 4.50 -2.56
CA VAL A 190 17.67 3.08 -2.88
C VAL A 190 17.76 2.21 -1.63
N ILE A 191 16.97 1.14 -1.62
CA ILE A 191 16.97 0.11 -0.59
C ILE A 191 18.33 -0.61 -0.57
N THR A 192 18.97 -0.65 0.60
CA THR A 192 20.26 -1.32 0.78
C THR A 192 20.10 -2.80 1.14
N ASP A 193 19.05 -3.17 1.88
CA ASP A 193 18.77 -4.53 2.33
C ASP A 193 17.82 -5.31 1.40
N MET A 194 17.99 -5.15 0.08
CA MET A 194 17.07 -5.74 -0.91
C MET A 194 16.78 -7.24 -0.69
N PRO A 195 17.77 -8.13 -0.43
CA PRO A 195 17.48 -9.54 -0.16
C PRO A 195 16.58 -9.76 1.06
N GLN A 196 16.80 -9.02 2.15
CA GLN A 196 16.05 -9.09 3.40
C GLN A 196 14.65 -8.51 3.23
N THR A 197 14.53 -7.40 2.50
CA THR A 197 13.27 -6.75 2.15
C THR A 197 12.40 -7.69 1.31
N CYS A 198 12.96 -8.31 0.26
CA CYS A 198 12.23 -9.34 -0.51
C CYS A 198 11.76 -10.50 0.36
N GLN A 199 12.60 -10.99 1.27
CA GLN A 199 12.21 -12.07 2.19
C GLN A 199 11.10 -11.63 3.16
N ALA A 200 11.12 -10.39 3.64
CA ALA A 200 10.09 -9.85 4.52
C ALA A 200 8.76 -9.73 3.79
N ILE A 201 8.76 -9.20 2.55
CA ILE A 201 7.58 -9.10 1.68
C ILE A 201 7.00 -10.48 1.37
N ILE A 202 7.84 -11.45 0.97
CA ILE A 202 7.39 -12.82 0.68
C ILE A 202 6.72 -13.45 1.92
N LYS A 203 7.30 -13.27 3.11
CA LYS A 203 6.68 -13.77 4.35
C LYS A 203 5.35 -13.07 4.65
N ALA A 204 5.28 -11.75 4.44
CA ALA A 204 4.08 -10.94 4.66
C ALA A 204 2.96 -11.23 3.63
N SER A 205 3.28 -11.72 2.43
CA SER A 205 2.30 -11.96 1.36
C SER A 205 1.13 -12.90 1.71
N SER A 206 1.30 -13.75 2.74
CA SER A 206 0.27 -14.65 3.25
C SER A 206 -0.65 -14.05 4.33
N LEU A 207 -0.29 -12.85 4.83
CA LEU A 207 -0.90 -12.13 5.95
C LEU A 207 -1.84 -11.02 5.45
N PRO A 208 -2.75 -10.48 6.30
CA PRO A 208 -3.63 -9.36 5.93
C PRO A 208 -2.87 -8.03 5.93
N VAL A 209 -1.87 -7.90 5.05
CA VAL A 209 -0.98 -6.74 4.94
C VAL A 209 -0.90 -6.28 3.50
N SER A 210 -0.95 -4.96 3.30
CA SER A 210 -0.50 -4.25 2.11
C SER A 210 0.63 -3.27 2.49
N ILE A 211 1.55 -3.02 1.56
CA ILE A 211 2.70 -2.16 1.71
C ILE A 211 2.64 -1.12 0.60
N ILE A 212 2.67 0.15 0.96
CA ILE A 212 2.72 1.27 0.03
C ILE A 212 4.09 1.90 0.18
N ILE A 213 4.81 2.08 -0.91
CA ILE A 213 6.11 2.75 -0.93
C ILE A 213 5.98 4.03 -1.74
N VAL A 214 6.17 5.18 -1.09
CA VAL A 214 6.17 6.48 -1.76
C VAL A 214 7.60 6.98 -1.90
N GLY A 215 8.07 7.07 -3.15
CA GLY A 215 9.40 7.57 -3.48
C GLY A 215 9.44 9.09 -3.56
N ILE A 216 10.17 9.75 -2.68
CA ILE A 216 10.27 11.21 -2.55
C ILE A 216 11.58 11.69 -3.19
N GLY A 217 11.54 12.84 -3.87
CA GLY A 217 12.71 13.37 -4.56
C GLY A 217 12.93 12.71 -5.94
N ASN A 218 14.18 12.75 -6.40
CA ASN A 218 14.55 12.44 -7.79
C ASN A 218 15.58 11.31 -7.90
N ALA A 219 15.62 10.40 -6.93
CA ALA A 219 16.51 9.24 -6.96
C ALA A 219 16.09 8.21 -8.03
N ASP A 220 16.95 7.22 -8.26
CA ASP A 220 16.63 6.06 -9.08
C ASP A 220 15.76 5.08 -8.28
N PHE A 221 14.51 4.90 -8.70
CA PHE A 221 13.53 4.02 -8.05
C PHE A 221 13.35 2.67 -8.75
N THR A 222 14.24 2.28 -9.68
CA THR A 222 14.18 0.98 -10.37
C THR A 222 14.07 -0.20 -9.40
N ALA A 223 14.74 -0.11 -8.24
CA ALA A 223 14.69 -1.12 -7.19
C ALA A 223 13.28 -1.27 -6.57
N MET A 224 12.50 -0.20 -6.49
CA MET A 224 11.15 -0.21 -5.92
C MET A 224 10.14 -0.76 -6.93
N GLU A 225 10.31 -0.45 -8.22
CA GLU A 225 9.52 -1.04 -9.31
C GLU A 225 9.69 -2.57 -9.35
N GLN A 226 10.85 -3.11 -8.95
CA GLN A 226 11.04 -4.56 -8.80
C GLN A 226 10.24 -5.17 -7.65
N LEU A 227 9.94 -4.39 -6.60
CA LEU A 227 9.17 -4.86 -5.45
C LEU A 227 7.67 -4.87 -5.71
N ASP A 228 7.20 -4.01 -6.62
CA ASP A 228 5.80 -3.76 -6.97
C ASP A 228 5.04 -4.97 -7.51
N GLY A 229 5.74 -6.05 -7.89
CA GLY A 229 5.12 -7.36 -8.18
C GLY A 229 4.24 -7.46 -9.44
N ASP A 230 3.83 -6.33 -10.02
CA ASP A 230 2.90 -6.17 -11.15
C ASP A 230 3.21 -7.05 -12.37
N THR A 231 4.48 -7.12 -12.76
CA THR A 231 4.90 -7.89 -13.94
C THR A 231 5.24 -9.34 -13.59
N VAL A 232 5.95 -9.52 -12.47
CA VAL A 232 6.44 -10.83 -12.03
C VAL A 232 6.33 -10.89 -10.51
N ALA A 233 5.61 -11.90 -10.02
CA ALA A 233 5.51 -12.14 -8.59
C ALA A 233 6.89 -12.23 -7.94
N LEU A 234 7.10 -11.43 -6.90
CA LEU A 234 8.37 -11.30 -6.19
C LEU A 234 8.88 -12.66 -5.72
N SER A 235 10.16 -12.94 -5.98
CA SER A 235 10.79 -14.20 -5.58
C SER A 235 12.20 -13.99 -5.03
N SER A 236 12.55 -14.77 -4.01
CA SER A 236 13.86 -14.72 -3.36
C SER A 236 14.14 -16.05 -2.66
N GLY A 237 15.36 -16.58 -2.82
CA GLY A 237 15.78 -17.83 -2.18
C GLY A 237 14.90 -19.05 -2.53
N GLY A 238 14.38 -19.11 -3.76
CA GLY A 238 13.51 -20.21 -4.22
C GLY A 238 12.07 -20.14 -3.70
N LYS A 239 11.69 -19.09 -2.96
CA LYS A 239 10.31 -18.83 -2.53
C LYS A 239 9.71 -17.71 -3.36
N ARG A 240 8.39 -17.75 -3.55
CA ARG A 240 7.61 -16.73 -4.27
C ARG A 240 6.54 -16.17 -3.36
N ALA A 241 6.23 -14.88 -3.51
CA ALA A 241 5.10 -14.25 -2.84
C ALA A 241 3.79 -14.95 -3.24
N GLU A 242 2.90 -15.15 -2.27
CA GLU A 242 1.58 -15.78 -2.47
C GLU A 242 0.60 -14.85 -3.18
N ARG A 243 0.74 -13.55 -2.93
CA ARG A 243 -0.06 -12.45 -3.50
C ARG A 243 0.84 -11.26 -3.72
N ASP A 244 0.41 -10.38 -4.60
CA ASP A 244 0.93 -9.03 -4.63
C ASP A 244 0.42 -8.23 -3.43
N ILE A 245 1.34 -7.53 -2.77
CA ILE A 245 1.06 -6.72 -1.58
C ILE A 245 1.83 -5.41 -1.57
N VAL A 246 2.62 -5.10 -2.59
CA VAL A 246 3.40 -3.86 -2.65
C VAL A 246 2.75 -2.95 -3.68
N GLN A 247 2.69 -1.67 -3.39
CA GLN A 247 2.35 -0.62 -4.36
C GLN A 247 3.45 0.45 -4.30
N PHE A 248 4.12 0.71 -5.42
CA PHE A 248 5.13 1.77 -5.52
C PHE A 248 4.61 3.01 -6.24
N VAL A 249 4.77 4.18 -5.61
CA VAL A 249 4.34 5.46 -6.16
C VAL A 249 5.46 6.51 -6.07
N PRO A 250 6.10 6.91 -7.17
CA PRO A 250 7.06 8.01 -7.16
C PRO A 250 6.35 9.36 -7.08
N TYR A 251 6.57 10.09 -5.98
CA TYR A 251 5.94 11.38 -5.67
C TYR A 251 6.25 12.46 -6.71
N SER A 252 7.44 12.44 -7.32
CA SER A 252 7.88 13.40 -8.33
C SER A 252 6.98 13.45 -9.57
N LYS A 253 6.27 12.36 -9.90
CA LYS A 253 5.28 12.34 -11.01
C LYS A 253 4.20 13.41 -10.82
N PHE A 254 3.77 13.64 -9.58
CA PHE A 254 2.64 14.52 -9.27
C PHE A 254 3.04 16.00 -9.16
N LEU A 255 4.29 16.28 -8.76
CA LEU A 255 4.83 17.65 -8.70
C LEU A 255 5.01 18.25 -10.11
N ASN A 256 5.47 17.45 -11.06
CA ASN A 256 5.82 17.92 -12.40
C ASN A 256 4.60 18.02 -13.34
N GLN A 257 3.59 17.18 -13.14
CA GLN A 257 2.48 17.05 -14.08
C GLN A 257 1.33 18.04 -13.81
N TYR A 258 1.21 18.57 -12.58
CA TYR A 258 0.10 19.45 -12.19
C TYR A 258 0.53 20.63 -11.29
N PRO A 259 1.36 21.58 -11.80
CA PRO A 259 1.72 22.76 -11.03
C PRO A 259 0.47 23.61 -10.71
N GLY A 260 0.16 23.75 -9.41
CA GLY A 260 -0.93 24.59 -8.92
C GLY A 260 -2.32 23.93 -8.83
N GLN A 261 -2.47 22.64 -9.14
CA GLN A 261 -3.68 21.88 -8.82
C GLN A 261 -3.58 21.20 -7.45
N ASN A 262 -4.68 20.60 -7.01
CA ASN A 262 -4.75 19.89 -5.73
C ASN A 262 -4.05 18.52 -5.83
N VAL A 263 -2.72 18.55 -5.94
CA VAL A 263 -1.78 17.41 -6.09
C VAL A 263 -2.07 16.28 -5.08
N GLN A 264 -2.57 16.66 -3.91
CA GLN A 264 -2.91 15.76 -2.81
C GLN A 264 -3.91 14.67 -3.22
N HIS A 265 -4.97 15.01 -3.96
CA HIS A 265 -6.00 14.04 -4.37
C HIS A 265 -5.50 13.05 -5.42
N LEU A 266 -4.64 13.51 -6.34
CA LEU A 266 -4.09 12.66 -7.40
C LEU A 266 -3.09 11.65 -6.82
N LEU A 267 -2.21 12.11 -5.91
CA LEU A 267 -1.30 11.21 -5.21
C LEU A 267 -2.07 10.14 -4.44
N ALA A 268 -3.07 10.55 -3.66
CA ALA A 268 -3.80 9.62 -2.83
C ALA A 268 -4.62 8.61 -3.64
N LYS A 269 -5.19 9.03 -4.78
CA LYS A 269 -5.83 8.12 -5.73
C LYS A 269 -4.87 7.01 -6.16
N GLU A 270 -3.67 7.37 -6.60
CA GLU A 270 -2.68 6.41 -7.07
C GLU A 270 -2.20 5.49 -5.94
N VAL A 271 -1.94 6.08 -4.77
CA VAL A 271 -1.48 5.36 -3.58
C VAL A 271 -2.49 4.32 -3.09
N LEU A 272 -3.79 4.59 -3.25
CA LEU A 272 -4.87 3.72 -2.76
C LEU A 272 -5.48 2.84 -3.84
N ALA A 273 -5.07 2.97 -5.10
CA ALA A 273 -5.67 2.27 -6.24
C ALA A 273 -5.66 0.74 -6.06
N GLU A 274 -4.60 0.19 -5.48
CA GLU A 274 -4.43 -1.25 -5.35
C GLU A 274 -4.96 -1.86 -4.06
N ILE A 275 -5.12 -1.04 -3.01
CA ILE A 275 -5.50 -1.54 -1.69
C ILE A 275 -6.80 -2.36 -1.72
N PRO A 276 -7.89 -1.92 -2.40
CA PRO A 276 -9.11 -2.71 -2.53
C PRO A 276 -8.88 -4.10 -3.16
N SER A 277 -8.03 -4.18 -4.19
CA SER A 277 -7.78 -5.43 -4.92
C SER A 277 -6.92 -6.38 -4.08
N GLN A 278 -5.85 -5.87 -3.45
CA GLN A 278 -4.97 -6.62 -2.57
C GLN A 278 -5.72 -7.16 -1.33
N PHE A 279 -6.57 -6.32 -0.74
CA PHE A 279 -7.45 -6.69 0.36
C PHE A 279 -8.44 -7.80 -0.04
N THR A 280 -9.18 -7.62 -1.13
CA THR A 280 -10.18 -8.61 -1.54
C THR A 280 -9.52 -9.91 -2.01
N SER A 281 -8.30 -9.84 -2.56
CA SER A 281 -7.46 -11.00 -2.88
C SER A 281 -7.11 -11.80 -1.62
N PHE A 282 -6.70 -11.13 -0.53
CA PHE A 282 -6.49 -11.78 0.76
C PHE A 282 -7.76 -12.48 1.25
N MET A 283 -8.89 -11.77 1.33
CA MET A 283 -10.15 -12.34 1.84
C MET A 283 -10.60 -13.56 1.03
N LYS A 284 -10.51 -13.49 -0.30
CA LYS A 284 -10.82 -14.61 -1.20
C LYS A 284 -9.89 -15.79 -0.96
N SER A 285 -8.57 -15.55 -0.80
CA SER A 285 -7.59 -16.62 -0.56
C SER A 285 -7.83 -17.38 0.74
N LYS A 286 -8.42 -16.73 1.74
CA LYS A 286 -8.78 -17.33 3.03
C LYS A 286 -10.23 -17.83 3.11
N GLY A 287 -11.02 -17.66 2.05
CA GLY A 287 -12.43 -18.06 2.03
C GLY A 287 -13.33 -17.24 2.97
N ILE A 288 -12.93 -16.00 3.27
CA ILE A 288 -13.66 -15.11 4.17
C ILE A 288 -14.73 -14.37 3.38
N ALA A 289 -15.96 -14.37 3.89
CA ALA A 289 -17.07 -13.57 3.37
C ALA A 289 -17.32 -12.38 4.31
N PRO A 290 -17.79 -11.23 3.79
CA PRO A 290 -18.10 -10.08 4.63
C PRO A 290 -19.26 -10.41 5.58
N LYS A 291 -19.20 -9.87 6.79
CA LYS A 291 -20.31 -9.92 7.75
C LYS A 291 -21.44 -8.98 7.27
N PRO A 292 -22.68 -9.16 7.76
CA PRO A 292 -23.76 -8.21 7.49
C PRO A 292 -23.35 -6.77 7.86
N PRO A 293 -23.80 -5.75 7.11
CA PRO A 293 -23.50 -4.37 7.42
C PRO A 293 -23.85 -4.02 8.87
N GLN A 294 -22.89 -3.47 9.61
CA GLN A 294 -23.14 -2.99 10.96
C GLN A 294 -23.96 -1.70 10.87
N VAL A 295 -25.12 -1.68 11.54
CA VAL A 295 -26.07 -0.56 11.52
C VAL A 295 -25.63 0.50 12.54
N ASP A 296 -24.44 1.07 12.39
CA ASP A 296 -24.05 2.25 13.17
C ASP A 296 -24.34 3.51 12.33
N LEU A 297 -25.46 4.14 12.65
CA LEU A 297 -26.08 5.30 11.99
C LEU A 297 -25.24 6.60 12.02
N ASN A 298 -24.00 6.58 12.51
CA ASN A 298 -23.18 7.78 12.71
C ASN A 298 -21.76 7.69 12.10
N THR A 299 -21.40 6.60 11.42
CA THR A 299 -20.09 6.52 10.75
C THR A 299 -20.28 6.92 9.30
N GLU A 300 -19.89 8.14 8.93
CA GLU A 300 -19.71 8.49 7.52
C GLU A 300 -18.74 7.46 6.92
N LEU A 301 -19.24 6.65 5.99
CA LEU A 301 -18.40 5.70 5.29
C LEU A 301 -17.36 6.48 4.49
N PRO A 302 -16.10 6.03 4.48
CA PRO A 302 -15.11 6.67 3.65
C PRO A 302 -15.55 6.59 2.18
N PRO A 303 -15.15 7.58 1.37
CA PRO A 303 -15.45 7.59 -0.05
C PRO A 303 -15.03 6.26 -0.70
N ASP A 304 -15.81 5.79 -1.67
CA ASP A 304 -15.39 4.61 -2.43
C ASP A 304 -14.22 5.01 -3.34
N ILE A 305 -13.04 4.43 -3.12
CA ILE A 305 -11.82 4.76 -3.88
C ILE A 305 -12.05 4.50 -5.37
N GLU A 306 -12.87 3.50 -5.72
CA GLU A 306 -13.15 3.13 -7.12
C GLU A 306 -14.09 4.12 -7.83
N THR A 307 -14.95 4.86 -7.11
CA THR A 307 -15.94 5.76 -7.73
C THR A 307 -15.77 7.24 -7.38
N THR A 308 -15.04 7.56 -6.31
CA THR A 308 -14.83 8.94 -5.85
C THR A 308 -13.78 9.66 -6.68
N TYR A 309 -12.86 8.91 -7.29
CA TYR A 309 -11.69 9.47 -7.96
C TYR A 309 -11.62 9.15 -9.46
N THR A 310 -12.63 8.52 -10.06
CA THR A 310 -12.80 8.36 -11.52
C THR A 310 -13.44 9.58 -12.15
#